data_AF-A0A1V6J639-F1
#
_entry.id   AF-A0A1V6J639-F1
#
_cell.length_a   1.000
_cell.length_b   1.000
_cell.length_c   1.000
_cell.angle_alpha   90.00
_cell.angle_beta   90.00
_cell.angle_gamma   90.00
#
_symmetry.space_group_name_H-M   'P 1'
#
loop_
_entity.id
_entity.type
_entity.pdbx_description
1 polymer ?
#
loop_
_entity_poly.entity_id
_entity_poly.type
_entity_poly.pdbx_seq_one_letter_code
_entity_poly.pdbx_strand_id
1 'polypeptide(L)'
;MKKYSVLLIIALQIISTATVFGSVGGKITQEIIERTIQKAAKTSGREIVELGAQKQARETLERLVKTHGDEVLKVVDDAGLELLQSVPKYGDEVVEMAMKVSPKARRALARNIPEMLPLARRVGVEALELEAKTPGLSTRVFNVFGDDAAKIIAKDVPTEDIPKLLKYGEMADSEKTRKLLLETYKKGGKRFLDNIPPNLVMASGLTAAIIYTAIRVTDPIPREPMTPEHFVDFLKSTIPWAMLLLLVVIILLLWRFGLMPWHRKKYQKAKPVFRKTEHLQTDRIKEKKEDVPNKSNGQEPKENKLKNESDDQMII
;
A
#
# COMPACT_ATOMS: atom_id res chain seq x y z
N MET A 1 -1.66 56.48 -13.43
CA MET A 1 -1.63 55.11 -12.86
C MET A 1 -0.47 54.93 -11.88
N LYS A 2 -0.40 55.69 -10.77
CA LYS A 2 0.71 55.63 -9.78
C LYS A 2 0.26 55.61 -8.31
N LYS A 3 -1.05 55.57 -8.03
CA LYS A 3 -1.59 55.69 -6.66
C LYS A 3 -2.03 54.35 -6.03
N TYR A 4 -2.06 53.26 -6.79
CA TYR A 4 -2.48 51.93 -6.29
C TYR A 4 -1.32 51.01 -5.91
N SER A 5 -0.06 51.34 -6.23
CA SER A 5 1.10 50.51 -5.88
C SER A 5 1.60 50.70 -4.45
N VAL A 6 1.24 51.80 -3.77
CA VAL A 6 1.70 52.06 -2.39
C VAL A 6 0.78 51.42 -1.35
N LEU A 7 -0.49 51.20 -1.67
CA LEU A 7 -1.45 50.56 -0.76
C LEU A 7 -1.28 49.04 -0.65
N LEU A 8 -0.64 48.39 -1.63
CA LEU A 8 -0.40 46.94 -1.59
C LEU A 8 0.80 46.54 -0.71
N ILE A 9 1.70 47.47 -0.39
CA ILE A 9 2.89 47.19 0.42
C ILE A 9 2.57 47.24 1.93
N ILE A 10 1.53 47.97 2.33
CA ILE A 10 1.13 48.09 3.75
C ILE A 10 0.21 46.92 4.17
N ALA A 11 -0.54 46.32 3.24
CA ALA A 11 -1.35 45.13 3.53
C ALA A 11 -0.52 43.83 3.68
N LEU A 12 0.76 43.84 3.29
CA LEU A 12 1.65 42.68 3.35
C LEU A 12 2.64 42.72 4.54
N GLN A 13 2.30 43.44 5.61
CA GLN A 13 3.10 43.52 6.85
C GLN A 13 2.37 43.00 8.10
N ILE A 14 1.14 42.45 7.96
CA ILE A 14 0.32 42.03 9.12
C ILE A 14 0.31 40.50 9.32
N ILE A 15 0.92 39.70 8.45
CA ILE A 15 0.96 38.23 8.59
C ILE A 15 2.38 37.75 8.92
N SER A 16 2.93 38.21 10.05
CA SER A 16 4.00 37.47 10.74
C SER A 16 4.26 37.98 12.15
N THR A 17 3.21 38.09 12.98
CA THR A 17 3.43 37.94 14.42
C THR A 17 3.52 36.45 14.71
N ALA A 18 4.64 35.83 14.31
CA ALA A 18 5.11 34.67 15.04
C ALA A 18 5.30 35.15 16.47
N THR A 19 4.44 34.69 17.38
CA THR A 19 4.71 34.75 18.81
C THR A 19 5.99 33.96 19.05
N VAL A 20 7.12 34.65 18.92
CA VAL A 20 8.40 34.23 19.48
C VAL A 20 8.18 34.25 20.98
N PHE A 21 7.80 33.10 21.53
CA PHE A 21 7.94 32.86 22.97
C PHE A 21 9.41 33.10 23.29
N GLY A 22 9.66 34.19 24.01
CA GLY A 22 10.99 34.74 24.23
C GLY A 22 11.93 33.72 24.85
N SER A 23 12.94 33.33 24.09
CA SER A 23 14.07 32.52 24.54
C SER A 23 15.21 33.44 24.99
N VAL A 24 15.18 33.95 26.24
CA VAL A 24 16.40 34.40 26.95
C VAL A 24 16.18 34.27 28.46
N GLY A 25 16.62 33.16 29.07
CA GLY A 25 17.00 33.09 30.49
C GLY A 25 15.90 33.21 31.56
N GLY A 26 14.62 33.14 31.21
CA GLY A 26 13.52 33.16 32.17
C GLY A 26 13.32 31.77 32.80
N LYS A 27 13.38 31.66 34.13
CA LYS A 27 12.99 30.43 34.84
C LYS A 27 11.59 30.01 34.37
N ILE A 28 11.46 28.88 33.67
CA ILE A 28 10.14 28.30 33.38
C ILE A 28 9.44 28.10 34.72
N THR A 29 8.30 28.77 34.88
CA THR A 29 7.51 28.68 36.09
C THR A 29 6.69 27.40 36.07
N GLN A 30 6.42 26.87 37.26
CA GLN A 30 5.52 25.72 37.44
C GLN A 30 4.16 25.92 36.78
N GLU A 31 3.68 27.17 36.75
CA GLU A 31 2.44 27.55 36.10
C GLU A 31 2.45 27.31 34.58
N ILE A 32 3.58 27.56 33.89
CA ILE A 32 3.70 27.31 32.44
C ILE A 32 3.63 25.81 32.15
N ILE A 33 4.28 24.99 32.97
CA ILE A 33 4.25 23.53 32.88
C ILE A 33 2.82 23.02 33.10
N GLU A 34 2.15 23.48 34.15
CA GLU A 34 0.76 23.11 34.45
C GLU A 34 -0.20 23.51 33.32
N ARG A 35 -0.08 24.73 32.80
CA ARG A 35 -0.88 25.20 31.65
C ARG A 35 -0.64 24.34 30.41
N THR A 36 0.62 23.97 30.15
CA THR A 36 0.99 23.12 29.01
C THR A 36 0.38 21.73 29.15
N ILE A 37 0.44 21.14 30.35
CA ILE A 37 -0.17 19.85 30.65
C ILE A 37 -1.70 19.89 30.50
N GLN A 38 -2.34 20.94 31.00
CA GLN A 38 -3.78 21.13 30.84
C GLN A 38 -4.19 21.26 29.37
N LYS A 39 -3.44 22.03 28.57
CA LYS A 39 -3.72 22.12 27.13
C LYS A 39 -3.47 20.81 26.41
N ALA A 40 -2.35 20.14 26.70
CA ALA A 40 -2.04 18.83 26.15
C ALA A 40 -3.14 17.81 26.45
N ALA A 41 -3.75 17.86 27.64
CA ALA A 41 -4.89 17.02 27.99
C ALA A 41 -6.12 17.31 27.14
N LYS A 42 -6.43 18.60 26.93
CA LYS A 42 -7.50 19.01 26.00
C LYS A 42 -7.22 18.52 24.58
N THR A 43 -5.99 18.61 24.09
CA THR A 43 -5.57 18.05 22.79
C THR A 43 -5.73 16.53 22.73
N SER A 44 -5.54 15.84 23.85
CA SER A 44 -5.81 14.41 24.02
C SER A 44 -7.30 14.07 24.13
N GLY A 45 -8.19 15.06 24.27
CA GLY A 45 -9.61 14.84 24.57
C GLY A 45 -9.84 14.25 25.96
N ARG A 46 -8.89 14.44 26.89
CA ARG A 46 -8.94 13.94 28.26
C ARG A 46 -9.06 15.10 29.23
N GLU A 47 -9.95 14.97 30.22
CA GLU A 47 -9.85 15.76 31.44
C GLU A 47 -8.82 15.09 32.34
N ILE A 48 -7.87 15.86 32.88
CA ILE A 48 -6.86 15.29 33.79
C ILE A 48 -7.55 15.07 35.13
N VAL A 49 -8.15 13.90 35.33
CA VAL A 49 -8.86 13.57 36.58
C VAL A 49 -7.94 12.83 37.56
N GLU A 50 -6.88 12.18 37.09
CA GLU A 50 -5.98 11.41 37.94
C GLU A 50 -4.73 12.21 38.38
N LEU A 51 -4.67 12.55 39.67
CA LEU A 51 -3.53 13.25 40.30
C LEU A 51 -2.18 12.55 40.05
N GLY A 52 -2.17 11.20 40.02
CA GLY A 52 -0.97 10.42 39.75
C GLY A 52 -0.43 10.61 38.34
N ALA A 53 -1.31 10.53 37.33
CA ALA A 53 -0.95 10.75 35.93
C ALA A 53 -0.47 12.20 35.69
N GLN A 54 -1.09 13.17 36.36
CA GLN A 54 -0.67 14.57 36.29
C GLN A 54 0.73 14.79 36.86
N LYS A 55 1.05 14.17 38.01
CA LYS A 55 2.36 14.26 38.63
C LYS A 55 3.45 13.68 37.71
N GLN A 56 3.21 12.50 37.14
CA GLN A 56 4.17 11.87 36.24
C GLN A 56 4.37 12.69 34.94
N ALA A 57 3.28 13.20 34.37
CA ALA A 57 3.35 14.08 33.20
C ALA A 57 4.17 15.34 33.49
N ARG A 58 3.98 15.92 34.68
CA ARG A 58 4.74 17.07 35.16
C ARG A 58 6.22 16.80 35.33
N GLU A 59 6.58 15.74 36.05
CA GLU A 59 7.99 15.36 36.23
C GLU A 59 8.67 15.07 34.89
N THR A 60 7.96 14.42 33.97
CA THR A 60 8.45 14.14 32.62
C THR A 60 8.67 15.43 31.83
N LEU A 61 7.69 16.36 31.85
CA LEU A 61 7.81 17.64 31.15
C LEU A 61 8.91 18.52 31.75
N GLU A 62 9.02 18.59 33.08
CA GLU A 62 10.10 19.30 33.77
C GLU A 62 11.48 18.77 33.37
N ARG A 63 11.63 17.45 33.28
CA ARG A 63 12.87 16.82 32.81
C ARG A 63 13.16 17.17 31.35
N LEU A 64 12.18 17.04 30.47
CA LEU A 64 12.38 17.32 29.05
C LEU A 64 12.71 18.79 28.78
N VAL A 65 12.09 19.71 29.51
CA VAL A 65 12.43 21.14 29.48
C VAL A 65 13.89 21.37 29.87
N LYS A 66 14.40 20.69 30.89
CA LYS A 66 15.81 20.80 31.29
C LYS A 66 16.76 20.27 30.22
N THR A 67 16.38 19.20 29.52
CA THR A 67 17.23 18.54 28.52
C THR A 67 17.19 19.24 27.15
N HIS A 68 16.01 19.63 26.69
CA HIS A 68 15.77 20.11 25.32
C HIS A 68 15.31 21.58 25.25
N GLY A 69 15.11 22.23 26.40
CA GLY A 69 14.66 23.62 26.47
C GLY A 69 13.15 23.82 26.31
N ASP A 70 12.77 25.08 26.23
CA ASP A 70 11.39 25.56 26.25
C ASP A 70 10.55 25.11 25.04
N GLU A 71 11.22 24.73 23.95
CA GLU A 71 10.57 24.28 22.71
C GLU A 71 9.69 23.04 22.92
N VAL A 72 10.05 22.19 23.90
CA VAL A 72 9.25 20.99 24.25
C VAL A 72 7.85 21.36 24.70
N LEU A 73 7.68 22.52 25.35
CA LEU A 73 6.36 22.95 25.82
C LEU A 73 5.37 23.05 24.65
N LYS A 74 5.83 23.62 23.52
CA LYS A 74 5.02 23.73 22.30
C LYS A 74 4.78 22.36 21.65
N VAL A 75 5.81 21.51 21.64
CA VAL A 75 5.69 20.15 21.09
C VAL A 75 4.65 19.34 21.84
N VAL A 76 4.64 19.43 23.16
CA VAL A 76 3.69 18.73 24.03
C VAL A 76 2.28 19.32 23.90
N ASP A 77 2.16 20.64 23.77
CA ASP A 77 0.87 21.32 23.49
C ASP A 77 0.21 20.75 22.22
N ASP A 78 1.00 20.65 21.13
CA ASP A 78 0.55 20.14 19.83
C ASP A 78 0.30 18.62 19.83
N ALA A 79 1.17 17.84 20.48
CA ALA A 79 1.14 16.39 20.45
C ALA A 79 0.10 15.78 21.41
N GLY A 80 -0.14 16.44 22.55
CA GLY A 80 -0.99 15.94 23.63
C GLY A 80 -0.24 15.14 24.70
N LEU A 81 -0.97 14.72 25.74
CA LEU A 81 -0.44 13.93 26.86
C LEU A 81 0.12 12.58 26.44
N GLU A 82 -0.35 12.02 25.33
CA GLU A 82 0.12 10.73 24.81
C GLU A 82 1.62 10.77 24.52
N LEU A 83 2.15 11.92 24.09
CA LEU A 83 3.60 12.11 23.91
C LEU A 83 4.33 11.96 25.24
N LEU A 84 3.90 12.66 26.30
CA LEU A 84 4.54 12.55 27.62
C LEU A 84 4.45 11.13 28.20
N GLN A 85 3.31 10.47 28.03
CA GLN A 85 3.09 9.10 28.50
C GLN A 85 3.97 8.08 27.76
N SER A 86 4.40 8.40 26.54
CA SER A 86 5.24 7.53 25.73
C SER A 86 6.72 7.58 26.09
N VAL A 87 7.18 8.69 26.66
CA VAL A 87 8.60 8.95 26.96
C VAL A 87 9.21 7.90 27.89
N PRO A 88 8.54 7.44 28.98
CA PRO A 88 9.08 6.34 29.79
C PRO A 88 9.31 5.04 29.03
N LYS A 89 8.55 4.79 27.94
CA LYS A 89 8.60 3.55 27.17
C LYS A 89 9.57 3.62 25.99
N TYR A 90 9.61 4.75 25.31
CA TYR A 90 10.35 4.92 24.05
C TYR A 90 11.55 5.87 24.16
N GLY A 91 11.72 6.51 25.31
CA GLY A 91 12.79 7.48 25.58
C GLY A 91 12.54 8.85 24.97
N ASP A 92 13.57 9.69 25.03
CA ASP A 92 13.54 11.09 24.56
C ASP A 92 13.48 11.19 23.04
N GLU A 93 13.82 10.12 22.32
CA GLU A 93 13.81 10.06 20.86
C GLU A 93 12.45 10.44 20.26
N VAL A 94 11.34 10.04 20.89
CA VAL A 94 9.99 10.40 20.40
C VAL A 94 9.78 11.92 20.44
N VAL A 95 10.33 12.58 21.46
CA VAL A 95 10.26 14.04 21.61
C VAL A 95 11.18 14.70 20.59
N GLU A 96 12.39 14.19 20.40
CA GLU A 96 13.33 14.70 19.38
C GLU A 96 12.76 14.60 17.96
N MET A 97 12.04 13.51 17.64
CA MET A 97 11.33 13.40 16.37
C MET A 97 10.17 14.39 16.29
N ALA A 98 9.38 14.52 17.36
CA ALA A 98 8.25 15.45 17.40
C ALA A 98 8.71 16.93 17.24
N MET A 99 9.88 17.29 17.76
CA MET A 99 10.46 18.63 17.58
C MET A 99 10.72 18.98 16.10
N LYS A 100 11.07 17.99 15.27
CA LYS A 100 11.46 18.17 13.87
C LYS A 100 10.30 18.21 12.87
N VAL A 101 9.06 18.02 13.33
CA VAL A 101 7.89 17.88 12.45
C VAL A 101 6.80 18.91 12.73
N SER A 102 5.87 19.04 11.78
CA SER A 102 4.72 19.93 11.87
C SER A 102 3.78 19.58 13.04
N PRO A 103 2.98 20.55 13.55
CA PRO A 103 2.02 20.29 14.63
C PRO A 103 1.07 19.11 14.37
N LYS A 104 0.62 18.95 13.12
CA LYS A 104 -0.24 17.82 12.74
C LYS A 104 0.52 16.48 12.80
N ALA A 105 1.77 16.47 12.36
CA ALA A 105 2.65 15.29 12.44
C ALA A 105 3.03 14.94 13.88
N ARG A 106 3.20 15.92 14.76
CA ARG A 106 3.37 15.69 16.21
C ARG A 106 2.18 14.93 16.78
N ARG A 107 0.97 15.35 16.43
CA ARG A 107 -0.26 14.69 16.88
C ARG A 107 -0.41 13.28 16.30
N ALA A 108 -0.09 13.12 15.01
CA ALA A 108 -0.11 11.83 14.34
C ALA A 108 0.88 10.83 14.99
N LEU A 109 2.12 11.28 15.23
CA LEU A 109 3.13 10.51 15.97
C LEU A 109 2.57 10.09 17.32
N ALA A 110 2.08 11.03 18.13
CA ALA A 110 1.61 10.77 19.49
C ALA A 110 0.46 9.75 19.57
N ARG A 111 -0.41 9.69 18.55
CA ARG A 111 -1.51 8.73 18.48
C ARG A 111 -1.06 7.32 18.11
N ASN A 112 -0.06 7.20 17.25
CA ASN A 112 0.35 5.93 16.63
C ASN A 112 1.83 5.61 16.86
N ILE A 113 2.40 5.97 18.01
CA ILE A 113 3.83 5.83 18.32
C ILE A 113 4.41 4.44 18.02
N PRO A 114 3.76 3.31 18.41
CA PRO A 114 4.33 1.99 18.17
C PRO A 114 4.61 1.69 16.69
N GLU A 115 3.77 2.21 15.78
CA GLU A 115 3.90 2.01 14.34
C GLU A 115 4.74 3.10 13.68
N MET A 116 4.55 4.35 14.11
CA MET A 116 5.18 5.52 13.50
C MET A 116 6.64 5.69 13.88
N LEU A 117 7.04 5.32 15.10
CA LEU A 117 8.43 5.49 15.54
C LEU A 117 9.41 4.62 14.73
N PRO A 118 9.18 3.30 14.52
CA PRO A 118 10.04 2.51 13.64
C PRO A 118 10.07 3.01 12.20
N LEU A 119 8.93 3.46 11.68
CA LEU A 119 8.83 3.98 10.32
C LEU A 119 9.64 5.29 10.18
N ALA A 120 9.54 6.17 11.17
CA ALA A 120 10.30 7.42 11.22
C ALA A 120 11.81 7.17 11.44
N ARG A 121 12.22 6.12 12.16
CA ARG A 121 13.64 5.70 12.21
C ARG A 121 14.17 5.26 10.86
N ARG A 122 13.37 4.46 10.12
CA ARG A 122 13.78 3.92 8.81
C ARG A 122 13.85 5.01 7.75
N VAL A 123 12.86 5.88 7.71
CA VAL A 123 12.65 6.81 6.58
C VAL A 123 12.98 8.25 6.93
N GLY A 124 12.73 8.66 8.17
CA GLY A 124 12.82 10.04 8.63
C GLY A 124 11.46 10.68 8.91
N VAL A 125 11.48 12.01 9.04
CA VAL A 125 10.33 12.85 9.37
C VAL A 125 9.21 12.80 8.32
N GLU A 126 9.54 12.46 7.07
CA GLU A 126 8.59 12.36 5.97
C GLU A 126 7.48 11.34 6.24
N ALA A 127 7.78 10.28 6.99
CA ALA A 127 6.77 9.30 7.38
C ALA A 127 5.68 9.93 8.27
N LEU A 128 6.09 10.78 9.22
CA LEU A 128 5.19 11.46 10.14
C LEU A 128 4.37 12.54 9.42
N GLU A 129 4.98 13.26 8.48
CA GLU A 129 4.26 14.24 7.66
C GLU A 129 3.25 13.58 6.72
N LEU A 130 3.59 12.41 6.16
CA LEU A 130 2.65 11.64 5.35
C LEU A 130 1.47 11.13 6.17
N GLU A 131 1.72 10.63 7.39
CA GLU A 131 0.66 10.22 8.32
C GLU A 131 -0.22 11.41 8.73
N ALA A 132 0.37 12.60 8.90
CA ALA A 132 -0.38 13.82 9.19
C ALA A 132 -1.28 14.26 8.03
N LYS A 133 -0.81 14.11 6.78
CA LYS A 133 -1.58 14.40 5.56
C LYS A 133 -2.71 13.39 5.38
N THR A 134 -2.38 12.11 5.45
CA THR A 134 -3.30 10.99 5.21
C THR A 134 -3.19 9.94 6.31
N PRO A 135 -3.93 10.12 7.42
CA PRO A 135 -3.89 9.20 8.55
C PRO A 135 -4.21 7.75 8.14
N GLY A 136 -3.41 6.79 8.60
CA GLY A 136 -3.56 5.36 8.33
C GLY A 136 -3.15 4.91 6.92
N LEU A 137 -2.56 5.79 6.11
CA LEU A 137 -2.05 5.44 4.78
C LEU A 137 -0.52 5.38 4.71
N SER A 138 0.20 6.02 5.64
CA SER A 138 1.66 6.20 5.53
C SER A 138 2.40 4.87 5.34
N THR A 139 2.22 3.90 6.25
CA THR A 139 2.84 2.57 6.18
C THR A 139 2.56 1.86 4.85
N ARG A 140 1.33 1.97 4.33
CA ARG A 140 0.96 1.38 3.03
C ARG A 140 1.69 2.05 1.87
N VAL A 141 1.76 3.38 1.85
CA VAL A 141 2.50 4.12 0.81
C VAL A 141 3.97 3.71 0.80
N PHE A 142 4.61 3.59 1.97
CA PHE A 142 6.00 3.12 2.08
C PHE A 142 6.19 1.68 1.58
N ASN A 143 5.26 0.78 1.93
CA ASN A 143 5.33 -0.62 1.49
C ASN A 143 5.10 -0.78 -0.01
N VAL A 144 4.22 0.03 -0.60
CA VAL A 144 3.85 -0.07 -2.02
C VAL A 144 4.90 0.60 -2.92
N PHE A 145 5.29 1.83 -2.62
CA PHE A 145 6.17 2.63 -3.48
C PHE A 145 7.65 2.49 -3.13
N GLY A 146 7.99 2.04 -1.93
CA GLY A 146 9.35 2.07 -1.40
C GLY A 146 9.71 3.44 -0.80
N ASP A 147 10.80 3.48 -0.04
CA ASP A 147 11.12 4.63 0.81
C ASP A 147 11.39 5.93 0.01
N ASP A 148 12.11 5.86 -1.11
CA ASP A 148 12.43 7.06 -1.92
C ASP A 148 11.19 7.68 -2.58
N ALA A 149 10.36 6.83 -3.18
CA ALA A 149 9.14 7.26 -3.85
C ALA A 149 8.09 7.74 -2.84
N ALA A 150 7.99 7.11 -1.68
CA ALA A 150 7.10 7.55 -0.61
C ALA A 150 7.53 8.90 -0.01
N LYS A 151 8.83 9.20 0.10
CA LYS A 151 9.33 10.55 0.48
C LYS A 151 8.89 11.63 -0.51
N ILE A 152 8.94 11.32 -1.80
CA ILE A 152 8.42 12.21 -2.85
C ILE A 152 6.91 12.40 -2.67
N ILE A 153 6.15 11.33 -2.43
CA ILE A 153 4.69 11.40 -2.23
C ILE A 153 4.37 12.29 -1.01
N ALA A 154 5.11 12.12 0.08
CA ALA A 154 4.96 12.92 1.29
C ALA A 154 5.18 14.43 1.05
N LYS A 155 6.07 14.81 0.12
CA LYS A 155 6.40 16.22 -0.16
C LYS A 155 5.51 16.83 -1.23
N ASP A 156 5.41 16.18 -2.38
CA ASP A 156 4.95 16.82 -3.62
C ASP A 156 3.50 16.48 -3.98
N VAL A 157 2.94 15.39 -3.44
CA VAL A 157 1.60 14.93 -3.82
C VAL A 157 0.54 15.59 -2.93
N PRO A 158 -0.51 16.22 -3.52
CA PRO A 158 -1.69 16.70 -2.80
C PRO A 158 -2.39 15.59 -2.02
N THR A 159 -2.87 15.92 -0.83
CA THR A 159 -3.49 14.97 0.11
C THR A 159 -4.66 14.19 -0.51
N GLU A 160 -5.47 14.84 -1.34
CA GLU A 160 -6.63 14.27 -2.02
C GLU A 160 -6.30 13.19 -3.05
N ASP A 161 -5.08 13.23 -3.61
CA ASP A 161 -4.67 12.32 -4.67
C ASP A 161 -3.96 11.07 -4.13
N ILE A 162 -3.39 11.14 -2.92
CA ILE A 162 -2.64 10.04 -2.27
C ILE A 162 -3.47 8.74 -2.20
N PRO A 163 -4.75 8.72 -1.77
CA PRO A 163 -5.52 7.47 -1.70
C PRO A 163 -5.71 6.81 -3.07
N LYS A 164 -5.95 7.61 -4.11
CA LYS A 164 -6.15 7.12 -5.48
C LYS A 164 -4.83 6.62 -6.08
N LEU A 165 -3.75 7.37 -5.87
CA LEU A 165 -2.41 6.98 -6.27
C LEU A 165 -1.98 5.67 -5.58
N LEU A 166 -2.25 5.53 -4.28
CA LEU A 166 -1.99 4.31 -3.50
C LEU A 166 -2.77 3.13 -4.06
N LYS A 167 -4.09 3.28 -4.27
CA LYS A 167 -4.94 2.22 -4.83
C LYS A 167 -4.41 1.71 -6.18
N TYR A 168 -3.99 2.61 -7.06
CA TYR A 168 -3.39 2.23 -8.34
C TYR A 168 -2.00 1.61 -8.19
N GLY A 169 -1.20 2.09 -7.24
CA GLY A 169 0.10 1.49 -6.90
C GLY A 169 -0.02 0.06 -6.37
N GLU A 170 -1.03 -0.22 -5.53
CA GLU A 170 -1.33 -1.57 -5.02
C GLU A 170 -1.76 -2.52 -6.15
N MET A 171 -2.42 -2.01 -7.18
CA MET A 171 -2.86 -2.78 -8.36
C MET A 171 -1.77 -2.91 -9.43
N ALA A 172 -0.61 -2.27 -9.27
CA ALA A 172 0.46 -2.30 -10.26
C ALA A 172 1.13 -3.68 -10.33
N ASP A 173 1.31 -4.19 -11.55
CA ASP A 173 1.89 -5.51 -11.82
C ASP A 173 3.38 -5.65 -11.44
N SER A 174 4.10 -4.53 -11.31
CA SER A 174 5.53 -4.52 -11.08
C SER A 174 6.00 -3.20 -10.45
N GLU A 175 7.19 -3.23 -9.84
CA GLU A 175 7.85 -2.03 -9.31
C GLU A 175 8.12 -0.99 -10.40
N LYS A 176 8.44 -1.43 -11.63
CA LYS A 176 8.62 -0.55 -12.78
C LYS A 176 7.34 0.20 -13.12
N THR A 177 6.20 -0.47 -13.08
CA THR A 177 4.89 0.15 -13.30
C THR A 177 4.54 1.15 -12.20
N ARG A 178 4.87 0.86 -10.93
CA ARG A 178 4.71 1.83 -9.83
C ARG A 178 5.56 3.09 -10.01
N LYS A 179 6.83 2.93 -10.42
CA LYS A 179 7.71 4.06 -10.75
C LYS A 179 7.16 4.87 -11.92
N LEU A 180 6.73 4.20 -12.99
CA LEU A 180 6.12 4.85 -14.15
C LEU A 180 4.83 5.60 -13.77
N LEU A 181 3.99 5.04 -12.89
CA LEU A 181 2.78 5.67 -12.38
C LEU A 181 3.13 6.99 -11.67
N LEU A 182 4.09 6.96 -10.75
CA LEU A 182 4.51 8.15 -10.00
C LEU A 182 5.18 9.20 -10.89
N GLU A 183 6.06 8.80 -11.79
CA GLU A 183 6.70 9.72 -12.75
C GLU A 183 5.69 10.40 -13.66
N THR A 184 4.70 9.64 -14.11
CA THR A 184 3.63 10.18 -14.96
C THR A 184 2.73 11.11 -14.17
N TYR A 185 2.40 10.74 -12.93
CA TYR A 185 1.66 11.60 -12.02
C TYR A 185 2.38 12.94 -11.79
N LYS A 186 3.71 12.95 -11.62
CA LYS A 186 4.46 14.22 -11.49
C LYS A 186 4.29 15.15 -12.70
N LYS A 187 4.11 14.59 -13.90
CA LYS A 187 3.97 15.37 -15.14
C LYS A 187 2.52 15.82 -15.37
N GLY A 188 1.56 14.91 -15.18
CA GLY A 188 0.14 15.15 -15.49
C GLY A 188 -0.74 15.56 -14.31
N GLY A 189 -0.24 15.40 -13.08
CA GLY A 189 -0.96 15.65 -11.83
C GLY A 189 -2.27 14.86 -11.72
N LYS A 190 -3.25 15.47 -11.06
CA LYS A 190 -4.59 14.90 -10.87
C LYS A 190 -5.29 14.49 -12.17
N ARG A 191 -5.15 15.30 -13.23
CA ARG A 191 -5.77 15.02 -14.54
C ARG A 191 -5.33 13.66 -15.09
N PHE A 192 -4.08 13.27 -14.85
CA PHE A 192 -3.60 11.95 -15.24
C PHE A 192 -4.33 10.83 -14.51
N LEU A 193 -4.47 10.90 -13.18
CA LEU A 193 -5.19 9.87 -12.41
C LEU A 193 -6.66 9.76 -12.80
N ASP A 194 -7.29 10.87 -13.19
CA ASP A 194 -8.69 10.90 -13.62
C ASP A 194 -8.93 10.23 -14.97
N ASN A 195 -7.89 10.11 -15.81
CA ASN A 195 -7.98 9.44 -17.10
C ASN A 195 -7.61 7.95 -17.05
N ILE A 196 -7.23 7.41 -15.89
CA ILE A 196 -6.98 5.97 -15.73
C ILE A 196 -8.34 5.25 -15.58
N PRO A 197 -8.73 4.38 -16.52
CA PRO A 197 -10.03 3.70 -16.48
C PRO A 197 -10.11 2.71 -15.30
N PRO A 198 -10.90 2.99 -14.24
CA PRO A 198 -10.88 2.20 -13.02
C PRO A 198 -11.36 0.77 -13.26
N ASN A 199 -12.34 0.57 -14.14
CA ASN A 199 -12.88 -0.75 -14.46
C ASN A 199 -11.83 -1.67 -15.09
N LEU A 200 -10.98 -1.11 -15.96
CA LEU A 200 -9.92 -1.87 -16.61
C LEU A 200 -8.83 -2.23 -15.58
N VAL A 201 -8.42 -1.27 -14.74
CA VAL A 201 -7.42 -1.52 -13.69
C VAL A 201 -7.90 -2.56 -12.67
N MET A 202 -9.18 -2.56 -12.31
CA MET A 202 -9.73 -3.59 -11.41
C MET A 202 -9.78 -4.97 -12.07
N ALA A 203 -10.01 -5.05 -13.38
CA ALA A 203 -10.11 -6.32 -14.10
C ALA A 203 -8.74 -6.94 -14.42
N SER A 204 -7.74 -6.11 -14.77
CA SER A 204 -6.44 -6.59 -15.28
C SER A 204 -5.24 -6.20 -14.42
N GLY A 205 -5.43 -5.46 -13.33
CA GLY A 205 -4.36 -4.73 -12.66
C GLY A 205 -3.95 -3.48 -13.45
N LEU A 206 -3.10 -2.65 -12.84
CA LEU A 206 -2.47 -1.51 -13.49
C LEU A 206 -1.20 -2.00 -14.20
N THR A 207 -1.18 -1.85 -15.52
CA THR A 207 -0.04 -2.18 -16.37
C THR A 207 0.54 -0.92 -17.00
N ALA A 208 1.79 -1.00 -17.49
CA ALA A 208 2.41 0.11 -18.22
C ALA A 208 1.59 0.55 -19.44
N ALA A 209 0.93 -0.37 -20.14
CA ALA A 209 0.08 -0.05 -21.29
C ALA A 209 -1.09 0.88 -20.90
N ILE A 210 -1.74 0.62 -19.76
CA ILE A 210 -2.82 1.47 -19.24
C ILE A 210 -2.30 2.87 -18.87
N ILE A 211 -1.11 2.95 -18.29
CA ILE A 211 -0.49 4.25 -17.99
C ILE A 211 -0.22 5.02 -19.28
N TYR A 212 0.34 4.38 -20.30
CA TYR A 212 0.59 5.03 -21.60
C TYR A 212 -0.69 5.47 -22.32
N THR A 213 -1.78 4.70 -22.24
CA THR A 213 -3.06 5.14 -22.82
C THR A 213 -3.61 6.35 -22.07
N ALA A 214 -3.53 6.37 -20.73
CA ALA A 214 -3.94 7.53 -19.93
C ALA A 214 -3.10 8.78 -20.26
N ILE A 215 -1.77 8.64 -20.44
CA ILE A 215 -0.88 9.75 -20.86
C ILE A 215 -1.37 10.39 -22.17
N ARG A 216 -1.68 9.56 -23.18
CA ARG A 216 -2.12 10.04 -24.50
C ARG A 216 -3.39 10.87 -24.43
N VAL A 217 -4.30 10.57 -23.51
CA VAL A 217 -5.54 11.31 -23.31
C VAL A 217 -5.29 12.64 -22.57
N THR A 218 -4.26 12.68 -21.73
CA THR A 218 -3.98 13.85 -20.86
C THR A 218 -3.08 14.91 -21.48
N ASP A 219 -2.28 14.57 -22.49
CA ASP A 219 -1.37 15.51 -23.14
C ASP A 219 -2.17 16.62 -23.86
N PRO A 220 -1.96 17.92 -23.55
CA PRO A 220 -2.70 19.03 -24.15
C PRO A 220 -2.27 19.30 -25.60
N ILE A 221 -1.11 18.80 -26.01
CA ILE A 221 -0.67 18.85 -27.39
C ILE A 221 -1.38 17.67 -28.07
N PRO A 222 -2.30 17.92 -29.02
CA PRO A 222 -2.79 16.85 -29.87
C PRO A 222 -1.56 16.34 -30.61
N ARG A 223 -0.99 15.22 -30.16
CA ARG A 223 -0.18 14.42 -31.05
C ARG A 223 -1.14 14.06 -32.15
N GLU A 224 -0.80 14.41 -33.39
CA GLU A 224 -1.66 14.22 -34.55
C GLU A 224 -2.42 12.92 -34.38
N PRO A 225 -3.76 12.95 -34.37
CA PRO A 225 -4.55 11.75 -34.14
C PRO A 225 -3.98 10.71 -35.07
N MET A 226 -3.56 9.57 -34.53
CA MET A 226 -2.92 8.50 -35.29
C MET A 226 -3.78 8.29 -36.53
N THR A 227 -3.31 8.81 -37.66
CA THR A 227 -4.15 8.92 -38.83
C THR A 227 -4.52 7.48 -39.22
N PRO A 228 -5.69 7.25 -39.83
CA PRO A 228 -6.04 5.90 -40.30
C PRO A 228 -4.88 5.28 -41.09
N GLU A 229 -4.13 6.09 -41.81
CA GLU A 229 -2.92 5.73 -42.56
C GLU A 229 -1.78 5.23 -41.64
N HIS A 230 -1.40 5.96 -40.59
CA HIS A 230 -0.36 5.51 -39.66
C HIS A 230 -0.76 4.29 -38.82
N PHE A 231 -2.05 4.15 -38.49
CA PHE A 231 -2.54 2.94 -37.82
C PHE A 231 -2.49 1.72 -38.76
N VAL A 232 -2.85 1.90 -40.04
CA VAL A 232 -2.75 0.86 -41.06
C VAL A 232 -1.28 0.48 -41.31
N ASP A 233 -0.35 1.44 -41.33
CA ASP A 233 1.07 1.15 -41.50
C ASP A 233 1.68 0.44 -40.30
N PHE A 234 1.29 0.83 -39.08
CA PHE A 234 1.65 0.10 -37.86
C PHE A 234 1.08 -1.33 -37.91
N LEU A 235 -0.19 -1.50 -38.22
CA LEU A 235 -0.80 -2.83 -38.35
C LEU A 235 -0.13 -3.68 -39.45
N LYS A 236 0.15 -3.11 -40.62
CA LYS A 236 0.88 -3.80 -41.71
C LYS A 236 2.29 -4.22 -41.28
N SER A 237 2.93 -3.47 -40.38
CA SER A 237 4.24 -3.78 -39.84
C SER A 237 4.19 -4.92 -38.80
N THR A 238 3.21 -4.93 -37.89
CA THR A 238 3.19 -5.88 -36.76
C THR A 238 2.40 -7.16 -37.02
N ILE A 239 1.34 -7.10 -37.83
CA ILE A 239 0.51 -8.27 -38.20
C ILE A 239 1.32 -9.42 -38.81
N PRO A 240 2.26 -9.23 -39.75
CA PRO A 240 2.99 -10.35 -40.32
C PRO A 240 3.80 -11.11 -39.27
N TRP A 241 4.41 -10.42 -38.29
CA TRP A 241 5.15 -11.05 -37.21
C TRP A 241 4.26 -11.79 -36.22
N ALA A 242 3.11 -11.20 -35.85
CA ALA A 242 2.14 -11.85 -34.97
C ALA A 242 1.52 -13.11 -35.62
N MET A 243 1.20 -13.05 -36.91
CA MET A 243 0.73 -14.22 -37.68
C MET A 243 1.79 -15.31 -37.77
N LEU A 244 3.07 -14.93 -37.94
CA LEU A 244 4.18 -15.89 -38.01
C LEU A 244 4.38 -16.59 -36.66
N LEU A 245 4.33 -15.87 -35.53
CA LEU A 245 4.36 -16.45 -34.20
C LEU A 245 3.17 -17.38 -33.93
N LEU A 246 1.95 -16.97 -34.29
CA LEU A 246 0.76 -17.81 -34.15
C LEU A 246 0.89 -19.09 -34.98
N LEU A 247 1.37 -18.98 -36.22
CA LEU A 247 1.58 -20.12 -37.12
C LEU A 247 2.65 -21.08 -36.56
N VAL A 248 3.73 -20.55 -35.98
CA VAL A 248 4.74 -21.36 -35.29
C VAL A 248 4.14 -22.11 -34.09
N VAL A 249 3.31 -21.45 -33.27
CA VAL A 249 2.62 -22.10 -32.14
C VAL A 249 1.67 -23.20 -32.63
N ILE A 250 0.92 -22.96 -33.71
CA ILE A 250 0.04 -23.98 -34.32
C ILE A 250 0.86 -25.18 -34.81
N ILE A 251 1.99 -24.95 -35.49
CA ILE A 251 2.89 -26.01 -35.95
C ILE A 251 3.43 -26.83 -34.77
N LEU A 252 3.85 -26.18 -33.69
CA LEU A 252 4.34 -26.85 -32.48
C LEU A 252 3.25 -27.69 -31.81
N LEU A 253 2.01 -27.19 -31.74
CA LEU A 253 0.88 -27.95 -31.22
C LEU A 253 0.55 -29.17 -32.11
N LEU A 254 0.48 -28.98 -33.43
CA LEU A 254 0.25 -30.08 -34.38
C LEU A 254 1.35 -31.14 -34.30
N TRP A 255 2.60 -30.73 -34.07
CA TRP A 255 3.72 -31.63 -33.84
C TRP A 255 3.59 -32.36 -32.50
N ARG A 256 3.30 -31.64 -31.41
CA ARG A 256 3.16 -32.19 -30.05
C ARG A 256 2.06 -33.23 -29.92
N PHE A 257 0.96 -33.08 -30.66
CA PHE A 257 -0.19 -34.00 -30.68
C PHE A 257 -0.12 -35.06 -31.78
N GLY A 258 0.97 -35.13 -32.55
CA GLY A 258 1.13 -36.14 -33.60
C GLY A 258 0.11 -36.02 -34.75
N LEU A 259 -0.51 -34.84 -34.91
CA LEU A 259 -1.49 -34.54 -35.95
C LEU A 259 -0.84 -34.22 -37.30
N MET A 260 0.47 -34.09 -37.33
CA MET A 260 1.20 -33.86 -38.57
C MET A 260 1.00 -35.03 -39.55
N PRO A 261 0.74 -34.76 -40.84
CA PRO A 261 0.43 -35.78 -41.85
C PRO A 261 1.45 -36.92 -41.94
N TRP A 262 2.71 -36.64 -41.60
CA TRP A 262 3.81 -37.61 -41.60
C TRP A 262 3.86 -38.54 -40.38
N HIS A 263 3.15 -38.23 -39.28
CA HIS A 263 3.01 -39.14 -38.14
C HIS A 263 2.02 -40.28 -38.42
N ARG A 264 1.16 -40.15 -39.45
CA ARG A 264 0.43 -41.28 -40.03
C ARG A 264 1.37 -42.14 -40.89
N LYS A 265 2.37 -42.78 -40.27
CA LYS A 265 3.06 -43.89 -40.91
C LYS A 265 2.03 -45.00 -41.17
N LYS A 266 1.93 -45.39 -42.44
CA LYS A 266 1.02 -46.39 -43.00
C LYS A 266 1.08 -47.70 -42.20
N TYR A 267 0.17 -47.90 -41.25
CA TYR A 267 -0.23 -49.23 -40.80
C TYR A 267 -1.13 -49.85 -41.88
N GLN A 268 -0.50 -50.23 -43.00
CA GLN A 268 -1.11 -51.16 -43.95
C GLN A 268 -0.24 -52.40 -44.01
N LYS A 269 -0.72 -53.46 -43.33
CA LYS A 269 -0.53 -54.90 -43.54
C LYS A 269 -0.42 -55.64 -42.19
N ALA A 270 -1.52 -55.71 -41.46
CA ALA A 270 -1.76 -56.86 -40.59
C ALA A 270 -2.65 -57.85 -41.36
N LYS A 271 -2.09 -59.00 -41.72
CA LYS A 271 -2.85 -60.16 -42.22
C LYS A 271 -3.81 -60.64 -41.12
N PRO A 272 -5.02 -61.10 -41.45
CA PRO A 272 -5.89 -61.74 -40.46
C PRO A 272 -5.31 -63.12 -40.12
N VAL A 273 -4.71 -63.26 -38.94
CA VAL A 273 -4.44 -64.58 -38.36
C VAL A 273 -5.61 -64.92 -37.46
N PHE A 274 -6.46 -65.77 -38.03
CA PHE A 274 -7.61 -66.41 -37.44
C PHE A 274 -7.15 -67.48 -36.41
N ARG A 275 -7.96 -67.63 -35.36
CA ARG A 275 -8.18 -68.83 -34.52
C ARG A 275 -7.18 -69.22 -33.40
N LYS A 276 -7.80 -69.51 -32.25
CA LYS A 276 -7.39 -70.31 -31.08
C LYS A 276 -6.76 -69.57 -29.88
N THR A 277 -7.60 -68.92 -29.08
CA THR A 277 -7.31 -68.80 -27.62
C THR A 277 -8.56 -68.64 -26.73
N GLU A 278 -9.75 -68.35 -27.27
CA GLU A 278 -10.95 -68.09 -26.43
C GLU A 278 -11.56 -69.30 -25.71
N HIS A 279 -11.14 -70.54 -25.96
CA HIS A 279 -11.73 -71.71 -25.31
C HIS A 279 -10.95 -72.27 -24.10
N LEU A 280 -9.80 -71.71 -23.73
CA LEU A 280 -8.97 -72.23 -22.61
C LEU A 280 -9.01 -71.39 -21.33
N GLN A 281 -9.59 -70.18 -21.36
CA GLN A 281 -9.68 -69.33 -20.16
C GLN A 281 -10.99 -69.49 -19.38
N THR A 282 -12.06 -70.01 -19.99
CA THR A 282 -13.36 -70.12 -19.32
C THR A 282 -13.42 -71.26 -18.31
N ASP A 283 -12.61 -72.31 -18.47
CA ASP A 283 -12.61 -73.46 -17.55
C ASP A 283 -11.80 -73.20 -16.26
N ARG A 284 -10.76 -72.36 -16.31
CA ARG A 284 -9.97 -72.00 -15.10
C ARG A 284 -10.68 -71.05 -14.15
N ILE A 285 -11.76 -70.39 -14.58
CA ILE A 285 -12.51 -69.43 -13.73
C ILE A 285 -13.60 -70.14 -12.91
N LYS A 286 -14.03 -71.35 -13.30
CA LYS A 286 -15.04 -72.11 -12.53
C LYS A 286 -14.46 -72.92 -11.38
N GLU A 287 -13.22 -73.38 -11.46
CA GLU A 287 -12.60 -74.19 -10.40
C GLU A 287 -12.04 -73.34 -9.23
N LYS A 288 -11.84 -72.02 -9.42
CA LYS A 288 -11.24 -71.14 -8.40
C LYS A 288 -12.25 -70.41 -7.50
N LYS A 289 -13.55 -70.76 -7.57
CA LYS A 289 -14.62 -70.07 -6.81
C LYS A 289 -15.19 -70.84 -5.62
N GLU A 290 -14.72 -72.05 -5.30
CA GLU A 290 -15.27 -72.81 -4.16
C GLU A 290 -14.52 -72.64 -2.83
N ASP A 291 -13.26 -72.16 -2.81
CA ASP A 291 -12.47 -72.16 -1.57
C ASP A 291 -11.94 -70.77 -1.14
N VAL A 292 -12.83 -69.81 -0.84
CA VAL A 292 -12.41 -68.66 -0.01
C VAL A 292 -13.48 -68.32 1.04
N PRO A 293 -13.21 -68.58 2.33
CA PRO A 293 -14.15 -68.31 3.40
C PRO A 293 -14.23 -66.83 3.77
N ASN A 294 -15.48 -66.45 3.99
CA ASN A 294 -16.01 -65.27 4.67
C ASN A 294 -15.14 -64.79 5.85
N LYS A 295 -14.69 -63.52 5.81
CA LYS A 295 -14.23 -62.80 7.00
C LYS A 295 -14.54 -61.31 6.92
N SER A 296 -15.29 -60.90 7.93
CA SER A 296 -15.78 -59.57 8.26
C SER A 296 -14.67 -58.60 8.70
N ASN A 297 -15.05 -57.31 8.71
CA ASN A 297 -14.45 -56.10 9.31
C ASN A 297 -14.08 -55.10 8.20
N GLY A 298 -14.62 -53.90 8.11
CA GLY A 298 -15.16 -53.01 9.13
C GLY A 298 -14.34 -51.73 9.07
N GLN A 299 -14.93 -50.62 8.59
CA GLN A 299 -14.65 -49.23 9.00
C GLN A 299 -15.42 -48.24 8.11
N GLU A 300 -16.39 -47.57 8.72
CA GLU A 300 -17.01 -46.35 8.21
C GLU A 300 -16.04 -45.16 8.31
N PRO A 301 -16.04 -44.22 7.35
CA PRO A 301 -15.32 -42.97 7.50
C PRO A 301 -16.14 -41.98 8.36
N LYS A 302 -15.55 -41.59 9.50
CA LYS A 302 -16.10 -40.58 10.41
C LYS A 302 -16.14 -39.20 9.75
N GLU A 303 -17.34 -38.64 9.77
CA GLU A 303 -17.71 -37.26 9.44
C GLU A 303 -17.08 -36.29 10.47
N ASN A 304 -16.17 -35.43 10.02
CA ASN A 304 -15.46 -34.49 10.88
C ASN A 304 -16.26 -33.17 10.98
N LYS A 305 -17.16 -33.08 11.97
CA LYS A 305 -17.84 -31.83 12.36
C LYS A 305 -16.91 -31.02 13.27
N LEU A 306 -16.28 -29.99 12.71
CA LEU A 306 -15.62 -28.93 13.48
C LEU A 306 -16.68 -28.05 14.14
N LYS A 307 -16.79 -28.24 15.45
CA LYS A 307 -17.57 -27.47 16.41
C LYS A 307 -16.74 -26.23 16.77
N ASN A 308 -17.16 -25.04 16.32
CA ASN A 308 -16.62 -23.79 16.84
C ASN A 308 -17.32 -23.51 18.18
N GLU A 309 -16.56 -23.60 19.26
CA GLU A 309 -16.90 -23.08 20.59
C GLU A 309 -17.03 -21.56 20.50
N SER A 310 -18.20 -21.07 20.91
CA SER A 310 -18.37 -19.72 21.43
C SER A 310 -18.00 -19.76 22.91
N ASP A 311 -16.90 -19.11 23.27
CA ASP A 311 -16.66 -18.74 24.66
C ASP A 311 -16.96 -17.26 24.85
N ASP A 312 -18.02 -17.06 25.62
CA ASP A 312 -18.32 -15.88 26.42
C ASP A 312 -17.07 -15.45 27.20
N GLN A 313 -16.77 -14.15 27.18
CA GLN A 313 -16.08 -13.53 28.31
C GLN A 313 -16.85 -12.32 28.82
N MET A 314 -17.00 -12.37 30.14
CA MET A 314 -17.91 -11.63 30.99
C MET A 314 -17.66 -10.13 31.00
N ILE A 315 -18.78 -9.41 31.09
CA ILE A 315 -18.90 -8.09 31.69
C ILE A 315 -19.04 -8.29 33.20
N ILE A 316 -18.07 -7.85 34.00
CA ILE A 316 -18.25 -7.27 35.35
C ILE A 316 -17.22 -6.14 35.50
#